data_AF-G1LD26-F1
#
_entry.id   AF-G1LD26-F1
#
_cell.length_a   1.000
_cell.length_b   1.000
_cell.length_c   1.000
_cell.angle_alpha   90.00
_cell.angle_beta   90.00
_cell.angle_gamma   90.00
#
_symmetry.space_group_name_H-M   'P 1'
#
loop_
_entity.id
_entity.type
_entity.pdbx_description
1 polymer ?
#
loop_
_entity_poly.entity_id
_entity_poly.type
_entity_poly.pdbx_seq_one_letter_code
_entity_poly.pdbx_strand_id
1 'polypeptide(L)'
;MAVALPGVTLPSVVEELLSEMAAAVQENAQIPDEHLLSLKFIFGSSAIQALDLVDRQSITLISSPSGRRVYQVLGSSGRTYLCLASCHYCSCPAFAFSVLRKNDSLLCKHLLAVYLSQVTRTCRQLKVSDKQLTDILFTKKKQEA
;
A
#
# COMPACT_ATOMS: atom_id res chain seq x y z
N MET A 1 -10.58 -4.49 -7.51
CA MET A 1 -9.74 -3.28 -7.37
C MET A 1 -10.46 -2.27 -6.49
N ALA A 2 -9.75 -1.52 -5.64
CA ALA A 2 -10.39 -0.44 -4.89
C ALA A 2 -10.90 0.60 -5.91
N VAL A 3 -12.16 1.02 -5.80
CA VAL A 3 -12.71 2.07 -6.66
C VAL A 3 -11.95 3.35 -6.36
N ALA A 4 -11.13 3.81 -7.30
CA ALA A 4 -10.42 5.08 -7.20
C ALA A 4 -11.45 6.23 -7.19
N LEU A 5 -11.20 7.26 -6.40
CA LEU A 5 -12.04 8.47 -6.43
C LEU A 5 -11.82 9.21 -7.76
N PRO A 6 -12.86 9.79 -8.38
CA PRO A 6 -12.70 10.59 -9.57
C PRO A 6 -11.73 11.75 -9.29
N GLY A 7 -10.62 11.82 -10.03
CA GLY A 7 -9.61 12.89 -9.94
C GLY A 7 -8.34 12.55 -9.18
N VAL A 8 -8.21 11.36 -8.59
CA VAL A 8 -6.93 10.89 -8.01
C VAL A 8 -6.53 9.60 -8.71
N THR A 9 -5.55 9.72 -9.62
CA THR A 9 -5.01 8.60 -10.40
C THR A 9 -3.60 8.28 -9.95
N LEU A 10 -3.24 6.99 -10.01
CA LEU A 10 -1.84 6.59 -9.93
C LEU A 10 -1.09 7.15 -11.15
N PRO A 11 0.23 7.39 -11.05
CA PRO A 11 1.04 7.63 -12.23
C PRO A 11 0.88 6.44 -13.20
N SER A 12 0.67 6.72 -14.49
CA SER A 12 0.32 5.71 -15.51
C SER A 12 1.29 4.53 -15.55
N VAL A 13 2.60 4.81 -15.48
CA VAL A 13 3.65 3.78 -15.45
C VAL A 13 3.49 2.79 -14.28
N VAL A 14 2.98 3.26 -13.14
CA VAL A 14 2.76 2.42 -11.96
C VAL A 14 1.49 1.59 -12.13
N GLU A 15 0.43 2.21 -12.66
CA GLU A 15 -0.84 1.52 -12.92
C GLU A 15 -0.66 0.38 -13.94
N GLU A 16 0.03 0.66 -15.04
CA GLU A 16 0.30 -0.32 -16.10
C GLU A 16 1.15 -1.48 -15.58
N LEU A 17 2.27 -1.20 -14.90
CA LEU A 17 3.10 -2.24 -14.30
C LEU A 17 2.32 -3.12 -13.30
N LEU A 18 1.49 -2.51 -12.44
CA LEU A 18 0.68 -3.28 -11.49
C LEU A 18 -0.39 -4.13 -12.19
N SER A 19 -0.93 -3.65 -13.31
CA SER A 19 -1.90 -4.38 -14.12
C SER A 19 -1.26 -5.61 -14.79
N GLU A 20 -0.09 -5.44 -15.41
CA GLU A 20 0.69 -6.55 -16.00
C GLU A 20 1.05 -7.59 -14.95
N MET A 21 1.56 -7.14 -13.79
CA MET A 21 1.85 -8.03 -12.66
C MET A 21 0.60 -8.79 -12.18
N ALA A 22 -0.56 -8.13 -12.13
CA ALA A 22 -1.81 -8.76 -11.73
C ALA A 22 -2.27 -9.83 -12.73
N ALA A 23 -2.02 -9.64 -14.02
CA ALA A 23 -2.29 -10.65 -15.04
C ALA A 23 -1.34 -11.84 -14.90
N ALA A 24 -0.03 -11.58 -14.78
CA ALA A 24 0.98 -12.63 -14.65
C ALA A 24 0.81 -13.48 -13.39
N VAL A 25 0.48 -12.86 -12.25
CA VAL A 25 0.21 -13.59 -10.99
C VAL A 25 -1.06 -14.44 -11.08
N GLN A 26 -2.06 -14.03 -11.85
CA GLN A 26 -3.25 -14.86 -12.07
C GLN A 26 -2.94 -16.13 -12.86
N GLU A 27 -1.97 -16.07 -13.77
CA GLU A 27 -1.56 -17.19 -14.61
C GLU A 27 -0.57 -18.12 -13.90
N ASN A 28 0.47 -17.56 -13.25
CA ASN A 28 1.62 -18.30 -12.75
C ASN A 28 1.72 -18.36 -11.22
N ALA A 29 0.77 -17.78 -10.49
CA ALA A 29 0.75 -17.65 -9.02
C ALA A 29 1.96 -16.92 -8.40
N GLN A 30 2.86 -16.38 -9.21
CA GLN A 30 4.08 -15.68 -8.78
C GLN A 30 4.32 -14.45 -9.67
N ILE A 31 5.10 -13.49 -9.14
CA ILE A 31 5.53 -12.32 -9.90
C ILE A 31 6.75 -12.73 -10.74
N PRO A 32 6.73 -12.59 -12.07
CA PRO A 32 7.90 -12.90 -12.90
C PRO A 32 9.09 -11.97 -12.62
N ASP A 33 10.31 -12.49 -12.77
CA ASP A 33 11.55 -11.75 -12.48
C ASP A 33 11.67 -10.44 -13.27
N GLU A 34 11.20 -10.39 -14.51
CA GLU A 34 11.20 -9.18 -15.33
C GLU A 34 10.40 -8.04 -14.67
N HIS A 35 9.28 -8.35 -14.00
CA HIS A 35 8.46 -7.37 -13.31
C HIS A 35 9.14 -6.93 -12.00
N LEU A 36 9.86 -7.83 -11.32
CA LEU A 36 10.69 -7.50 -10.16
C LEU A 36 11.84 -6.56 -10.53
N LEU A 37 12.46 -6.78 -11.69
CA LEU A 37 13.48 -5.89 -12.25
C LEU A 37 12.90 -4.51 -12.59
N SER A 38 11.73 -4.46 -13.23
CA SER A 38 11.01 -3.20 -13.51
C SER A 38 10.66 -2.45 -12.22
N LEU A 39 10.18 -3.13 -11.19
CA LEU A 39 9.95 -2.54 -9.87
C LEU A 39 11.24 -1.94 -9.29
N LYS A 40 12.35 -2.68 -9.36
CA LYS A 40 13.65 -2.24 -8.87
C LYS A 40 14.15 -1.01 -9.63
N PHE A 41 13.95 -0.96 -10.93
CA PHE A 41 14.32 0.16 -11.78
C PHE A 41 13.53 1.43 -11.42
N ILE A 42 12.21 1.33 -11.27
CA ILE A 42 11.33 2.48 -11.01
C ILE A 42 11.42 2.98 -9.57
N PHE A 43 11.44 2.06 -8.59
CA PHE A 43 11.31 2.41 -7.17
C PHE A 43 12.60 2.23 -6.36
N GLY A 44 13.68 1.75 -6.98
CA GLY A 44 14.99 1.63 -6.33
C GLY A 44 14.96 0.74 -5.08
N SER A 45 15.48 1.25 -3.96
CA SER A 45 15.48 0.50 -2.69
C SER A 45 14.07 0.32 -2.09
N SER A 46 13.11 1.19 -2.43
CA SER A 46 11.73 1.09 -1.95
C SER A 46 11.03 -0.17 -2.46
N ALA A 47 11.39 -0.67 -3.65
CA ALA A 47 10.86 -1.94 -4.16
C ALA A 47 11.18 -3.12 -3.24
N ILE A 48 12.45 -3.28 -2.86
CA ILE A 48 12.91 -4.36 -1.98
C ILE A 48 12.22 -4.27 -0.63
N GLN A 49 12.12 -3.06 -0.06
CA GLN A 49 11.47 -2.86 1.23
C GLN A 49 9.95 -3.09 1.16
N ALA A 50 9.32 -2.81 0.02
CA ALA A 50 7.90 -3.09 -0.18
C ALA A 50 7.63 -4.60 -0.29
N LEU A 51 8.47 -5.33 -1.03
CA LEU A 51 8.40 -6.79 -1.15
C LEU A 51 8.61 -7.46 0.22
N ASP A 52 9.61 -7.03 1.00
CA ASP A 52 9.82 -7.53 2.37
C ASP A 52 8.58 -7.35 3.27
N LEU A 53 7.86 -6.23 3.15
CA LEU A 53 6.60 -6.03 3.90
C LEU A 53 5.50 -7.00 3.47
N VAL A 54 5.42 -7.32 2.17
CA VAL A 54 4.47 -8.30 1.62
C VAL A 54 4.80 -9.69 2.11
N ASP A 55 6.07 -10.10 2.04
CA ASP A 55 6.56 -11.41 2.48
C ASP A 55 6.32 -11.64 3.98
N ARG A 56 6.52 -10.59 4.79
CA ARG A 56 6.22 -10.61 6.24
C ARG A 56 4.73 -10.55 6.56
N GLN A 57 3.85 -10.50 5.56
CA GLN A 57 2.39 -10.33 5.73
C GLN A 57 2.03 -9.13 6.63
N SER A 58 2.77 -8.03 6.48
CA SER A 58 2.66 -6.86 7.36
C SER A 58 1.51 -5.91 7.00
N ILE A 59 0.64 -6.30 6.07
CA ILE A 59 -0.46 -5.48 5.55
C ILE A 59 -1.80 -6.09 5.99
N THR A 60 -2.61 -5.30 6.67
CA THR A 60 -3.99 -5.63 7.05
C THR A 60 -4.96 -4.66 6.40
N LEU A 61 -5.89 -5.16 5.59
CA LEU A 61 -7.06 -4.44 5.13
C LEU A 61 -8.13 -4.46 6.22
N ILE A 62 -8.47 -3.28 6.71
CA ILE A 62 -9.56 -3.09 7.67
C ILE A 62 -10.77 -2.55 6.92
N SER A 63 -11.92 -3.21 7.06
CA SER A 63 -13.16 -2.81 6.39
C SER A 63 -14.35 -2.76 7.36
N SER A 64 -15.32 -1.90 7.05
CA SER A 64 -16.57 -1.79 7.82
C SER A 64 -17.82 -1.93 6.94
N PRO A 65 -19.00 -2.19 7.53
CA PRO A 65 -20.26 -2.32 6.79
C PRO A 65 -20.64 -1.09 5.98
N SER A 66 -20.21 0.12 6.37
CA SER A 66 -20.42 1.33 5.57
C SER A 66 -19.61 1.38 4.26
N GLY A 67 -18.82 0.36 3.95
CA GLY A 67 -17.94 0.32 2.78
C GLY A 67 -16.62 1.06 2.95
N ARG A 68 -16.34 1.64 4.12
CA ARG A 68 -15.04 2.27 4.41
C ARG A 68 -13.95 1.21 4.51
N ARG A 69 -12.80 1.52 3.93
CA ARG A 69 -11.64 0.62 3.85
C ARG A 69 -10.36 1.40 4.10
N VAL A 70 -9.50 0.86 4.96
CA VAL A 70 -8.16 1.39 5.21
C VAL A 70 -7.16 0.24 5.26
N TYR A 71 -5.94 0.49 4.81
CA TYR A 71 -4.84 -0.44 4.97
C TYR A 71 -3.98 -0.02 6.14
N GLN A 72 -3.68 -0.97 7.01
CA GLN A 72 -2.74 -0.80 8.11
C GLN A 72 -1.47 -1.58 7.76
N VAL A 73 -0.33 -0.89 7.72
CA VAL A 73 0.97 -1.46 7.36
C VAL A 73 1.90 -1.36 8.57
N LEU A 74 2.32 -2.49 9.10
CA LEU A 74 3.34 -2.55 10.14
C LEU A 74 4.72 -2.36 9.49
N GLY A 75 5.33 -1.19 9.67
CA GLY A 75 6.64 -0.90 9.11
C GLY A 75 7.76 -1.65 9.84
N SER A 76 8.92 -1.77 9.19
CA SER A 76 10.11 -2.45 9.76
C SER A 76 10.57 -1.88 11.11
N SER A 77 10.26 -0.62 11.40
CA SER A 77 10.52 0.03 12.70
C SER A 77 9.56 -0.37 13.84
N GLY A 78 8.61 -1.28 13.60
CA GLY A 78 7.51 -1.59 14.52
C GLY A 78 6.39 -0.53 14.56
N ARG A 79 6.61 0.64 13.95
CA ARG A 79 5.57 1.66 13.78
C ARG A 79 4.57 1.28 12.72
N THR A 80 3.31 1.56 13.01
CA THR A 80 2.20 1.29 12.10
C THR A 80 1.80 2.53 11.31
N TYR A 81 1.56 2.34 10.02
CA TYR A 81 1.14 3.38 9.09
C TYR A 81 -0.22 3.04 8.48
N LEU A 82 -1.08 4.05 8.41
CA LEU A 82 -2.34 3.98 7.68
C LEU A 82 -2.13 4.39 6.23
N CYS A 83 -2.68 3.60 5.31
CA CYS A 83 -2.69 3.81 3.87
C CYS A 83 -4.13 3.80 3.33
N LEU A 84 -4.46 4.76 2.47
CA LEU A 84 -5.75 4.86 1.80
C LEU A 84 -5.55 4.68 0.29
N ALA A 85 -5.89 3.50 -0.20
CA ALA A 85 -5.69 3.15 -1.61
C ALA A 85 -6.57 3.96 -2.56
N SER A 86 -7.72 4.47 -2.10
CA SER A 86 -8.67 5.26 -2.88
C SER A 86 -8.18 6.65 -3.29
N CYS A 87 -7.16 7.16 -2.58
CA CYS A 87 -6.55 8.47 -2.85
C CYS A 87 -5.02 8.43 -2.79
N HIS A 88 -4.43 7.23 -2.92
CA HIS A 88 -2.97 7.01 -2.93
C HIS A 88 -2.24 7.67 -1.75
N TYR A 89 -2.85 7.68 -0.55
CA TYR A 89 -2.29 8.36 0.63
C TYR A 89 -1.64 7.38 1.60
N CYS A 90 -0.53 7.81 2.21
CA CYS A 90 0.07 7.13 3.35
C CYS A 90 0.49 8.12 4.44
N SER A 91 0.23 7.76 5.69
CA SER A 91 0.62 8.54 6.88
C SER A 91 2.12 8.49 7.24
N CYS A 92 2.97 7.86 6.42
CA CYS A 92 4.40 7.76 6.71
C CYS A 92 5.17 9.04 6.35
N PRO A 93 6.26 9.37 7.07
CA PRO A 93 7.05 10.57 6.79
C PRO A 93 7.62 10.62 5.36
N ALA A 94 8.01 9.48 4.80
CA ALA A 94 8.54 9.38 3.44
C ALA A 94 7.49 9.77 2.39
N PHE A 95 6.20 9.52 2.61
CA PHE A 95 5.15 9.98 1.72
C PHE A 95 5.06 11.51 1.72
N ALA A 96 4.99 12.12 2.91
CA ALA A 96 4.93 13.57 3.03
C ALA A 96 6.18 14.27 2.42
N PHE A 97 7.36 13.69 2.59
CA PHE A 97 8.60 14.30 2.15
C PHE A 97 8.99 13.96 0.71
N SER A 98 9.14 12.67 0.37
CA SER A 98 9.63 12.24 -0.94
C SER A 98 8.55 12.32 -2.03
N VAL A 99 7.32 11.90 -1.71
CA VAL A 99 6.23 11.89 -2.69
C VAL A 99 5.62 13.29 -2.86
N LEU A 100 5.15 13.92 -1.76
CA LEU A 100 4.44 15.19 -1.88
C LEU A 100 5.35 16.42 -2.02
N ARG A 101 6.43 16.51 -1.23
CA ARG A 101 7.25 17.74 -1.16
C ARG A 101 8.37 17.77 -2.19
N LYS A 102 9.12 16.68 -2.33
CA LYS A 102 10.25 16.59 -3.27
C LYS A 102 9.85 16.12 -4.66
N ASN A 103 8.77 15.34 -4.74
CA ASN A 103 8.35 14.66 -5.97
C ASN A 103 9.48 13.81 -6.60
N ASP A 104 10.32 13.20 -5.75
CA ASP A 104 11.44 12.35 -6.16
C ASP A 104 11.12 10.85 -6.06
N SER A 105 9.88 10.52 -5.69
CA SER A 105 9.37 9.15 -5.61
C SER A 105 7.88 9.13 -5.96
N LEU A 106 7.47 8.20 -6.82
CA LEU A 106 6.07 8.05 -7.23
C LEU A 106 5.17 7.55 -6.10
N LEU A 107 5.70 6.66 -5.25
CA LEU A 107 5.02 6.10 -4.09
C LEU A 107 6.01 5.92 -2.95
N CYS A 108 5.52 5.93 -1.72
CA CYS A 108 6.28 5.39 -0.60
C CYS A 108 6.23 3.85 -0.64
N LYS A 109 7.21 3.20 -0.02
CA LYS A 109 7.25 1.75 0.09
C LYS A 109 5.98 1.11 0.68
N HIS A 110 5.27 1.80 1.56
CA HIS A 110 4.05 1.26 2.18
C HIS A 110 2.87 1.23 1.22
N LEU A 111 2.71 2.25 0.36
CA LEU A 111 1.70 2.23 -0.70
C LEU A 111 2.05 1.17 -1.74
N LEU A 112 3.31 1.10 -2.14
CA LEU A 112 3.78 0.06 -3.05
C LEU A 112 3.48 -1.34 -2.48
N ALA A 113 3.79 -1.58 -1.20
CA ALA A 113 3.47 -2.84 -0.52
C ALA A 113 1.96 -3.13 -0.48
N VAL A 114 1.12 -2.10 -0.27
CA VAL A 114 -0.34 -2.25 -0.33
C VAL A 114 -0.77 -2.72 -1.73
N TYR A 115 -0.30 -2.09 -2.79
CA TYR A 115 -0.64 -2.51 -4.16
C TYR A 115 -0.13 -3.90 -4.49
N LEU A 116 1.12 -4.22 -4.15
CA LEU A 116 1.68 -5.55 -4.34
C LEU A 116 0.88 -6.61 -3.57
N SER A 117 0.46 -6.33 -2.33
CA SER A 117 -0.38 -7.25 -1.56
C SER A 117 -1.78 -7.46 -2.16
N GLN A 118 -2.29 -6.51 -2.95
CA GLN A 118 -3.53 -6.66 -3.70
C GLN A 118 -3.32 -7.55 -4.93
N VAL A 119 -2.21 -7.35 -5.65
CA VAL A 119 -1.79 -8.17 -6.80
C VAL A 119 -1.60 -9.63 -6.38
N THR A 120 -0.86 -9.87 -5.30
CA THR A 120 -0.54 -11.22 -4.81
C THR A 120 -1.62 -11.81 -3.91
N ARG A 121 -2.69 -11.06 -3.59
CA ARG A 121 -3.78 -11.46 -2.69
C ARG A 121 -3.33 -11.89 -1.28
N THR A 122 -2.21 -11.37 -0.79
CA THR A 122 -1.64 -11.72 0.53
C THR A 122 -2.11 -10.82 1.68
N CYS A 123 -3.00 -9.87 1.41
CA CYS A 123 -3.49 -8.93 2.41
C CYS A 123 -4.41 -9.60 3.45
N ARG A 124 -4.06 -9.50 4.74
CA ARG A 124 -4.93 -9.96 5.84
C ARG A 124 -6.20 -9.11 5.88
N GLN A 125 -7.35 -9.72 6.11
CA GLN A 125 -8.61 -8.98 6.20
C GLN A 125 -9.13 -8.94 7.64
N LEU A 126 -9.50 -7.75 8.08
CA LEU A 126 -10.12 -7.50 9.38
C LEU A 126 -11.42 -6.72 9.18
N LYS A 127 -12.55 -7.34 9.52
CA LYS A 127 -13.85 -6.67 9.51
C LYS A 127 -14.12 -6.07 10.89
N VAL A 128 -14.50 -4.81 10.93
CA VAL A 128 -14.81 -4.08 12.17
C VAL A 128 -16.12 -3.30 12.03
N SER A 129 -16.71 -2.91 13.16
CA SER A 129 -17.85 -1.99 13.15
C SER A 129 -17.46 -0.60 12.63
N ASP A 130 -18.46 0.15 12.18
CA ASP A 130 -18.24 1.53 11.73
C ASP A 130 -17.63 2.42 12.82
N LYS A 131 -18.02 2.21 14.08
CA LYS A 131 -17.45 2.94 15.23
C LYS A 131 -15.98 2.58 15.44
N GLN A 132 -15.62 1.30 15.41
CA GLN A 132 -14.23 0.88 15.55
C GLN A 132 -13.33 1.42 14.43
N LEU A 133 -13.81 1.41 13.19
CA LEU A 133 -13.03 1.97 12.08
C LEU A 133 -12.83 3.49 12.23
N THR A 134 -13.88 4.19 12.67
CA THR A 134 -13.79 5.60 13.06
C THR A 134 -12.71 5.79 14.12
N ASP A 135 -12.75 5.03 15.22
CA ASP A 135 -11.77 5.13 16.31
C ASP A 135 -10.34 4.90 15.81
N ILE A 136 -10.11 3.90 14.94
CA ILE A 136 -8.80 3.63 14.32
C ILE A 136 -8.29 4.84 13.55
N LEU A 137 -9.14 5.48 12.74
CA LEU A 137 -8.78 6.67 11.96
C LEU A 137 -8.54 7.90 12.83
N PHE A 138 -9.25 8.02 13.95
CA PHE A 138 -9.14 9.13 14.89
C PHE A 138 -8.10 8.93 15.99
N THR A 139 -7.47 7.76 16.09
CA THR A 139 -6.48 7.50 17.13
C THR A 139 -5.36 8.54 17.08
N LYS A 140 -5.43 9.52 17.99
CA LYS A 140 -4.30 10.40 18.32
C LYS A 140 -3.20 9.46 18.76
N LYS A 141 -2.10 9.40 18.00
CA LYS A 141 -0.90 8.69 18.44
C LYS A 141 -0.55 9.21 19.82
N LYS A 142 -0.79 8.42 20.88
CA LYS A 142 -0.08 8.59 22.13
C LYS A 142 1.35 8.19 21.80
N GLN A 143 2.16 9.15 21.39
CA GLN A 143 3.60 8.98 21.32
C GLN A 143 4.02 8.84 22.78
N GLU A 144 4.30 7.61 23.21
CA GLU A 144 5.05 7.40 24.43
C GLU A 144 6.44 8.00 24.18
N ALA A 145 6.77 8.96 25.05
CA ALA A 145 8.02 9.69 25.11
C ALA A 145 9.16 8.80 25.60
#